data_AF-A0A6J4IU55-F1
#
_entry.id   AF-A0A6J4IU55-F1
#
_cell.length_a   1.000
_cell.length_b   1.000
_cell.length_c   1.000
_cell.angle_alpha   90.00
_cell.angle_beta   90.00
_cell.angle_gamma   90.00
#
_symmetry.space_group_name_H-M   'P 1'
#
loop_
_entity.id
_entity.type
_entity.pdbx_description
1 polymer ?
#
loop_
_entity_poly.entity_id
_entity_poly.type
_entity_poly.pdbx_seq_one_letter_code
_entity_poly.pdbx_strand_id
1 'polypeptide(L)'
;MADPRGFLTVREREVPRRRPVPVRIQDWREIYEDRDDAVLRRQATRCMDCGIPFCHNGCPLGNLIPEWNDLTRRSDDREAIEQLHATNNFPEFTGKLCPAPCEAACVLGINQAPVTIKAVEEAIIDRAWEAGWVEPQVPDRLTGKTVAVIGSGPAGLAAAQQLTRAGHTVAVYERDDAIGGLLRYGVPEYKMEKRHVDRRVEQMTAEGTRFRTGVDVGGDADAAALAERYDAVLLTVGALQPRELQVPGRELRGVVQAMEFLPQGNREALGLPPLENYPEPVRAEGKDVIILGAGDTGADCLGTVLRQGPRSVTQLAIGPRPGEERSADQPWPTYPLVYAVSGAHEEAEH
;
A
#
# COMPACT_ATOMS: atom_id res chain seq x y z
N MET A 1 -0.85 28.18 -8.01
CA MET A 1 -1.66 28.54 -6.84
C MET A 1 -3.05 28.02 -7.11
N ALA A 2 -3.58 27.19 -6.22
CA ALA A 2 -4.86 26.52 -6.44
C ALA A 2 -6.00 27.54 -6.56
N ASP A 3 -7.13 27.13 -7.14
CA ASP A 3 -8.33 27.96 -7.18
C ASP A 3 -9.01 27.92 -5.79
N PRO A 4 -8.90 28.97 -4.96
CA PRO A 4 -9.41 28.94 -3.59
C PRO A 4 -10.95 28.95 -3.55
N ARG A 5 -11.64 29.05 -4.69
CA ARG A 5 -13.10 29.01 -4.79
C ARG A 5 -13.60 27.78 -5.54
N GLY A 6 -12.74 26.92 -6.05
CA GLY A 6 -13.12 25.76 -6.86
C GLY A 6 -14.10 24.80 -6.16
N PHE A 7 -13.95 24.65 -4.84
CA PHE A 7 -14.84 23.85 -3.99
C PHE A 7 -16.30 24.39 -3.90
N LEU A 8 -16.54 25.65 -4.25
CA LEU A 8 -17.89 26.23 -4.30
C LEU A 8 -18.63 25.77 -5.57
N THR A 9 -17.90 25.53 -6.65
CA THR A 9 -18.43 25.08 -7.94
C THR A 9 -18.45 23.56 -8.08
N VAL A 10 -17.46 22.86 -7.51
CA VAL A 10 -17.38 21.40 -7.50
C VAL A 10 -17.69 20.89 -6.09
N ARG A 11 -18.97 20.63 -5.82
CA ARG A 11 -19.44 20.26 -4.47
C ARG A 11 -19.49 18.75 -4.23
N GLU A 12 -19.71 17.97 -5.29
CA GLU A 12 -19.91 16.52 -5.21
C GLU A 12 -18.60 15.76 -5.31
N ARG A 13 -18.39 14.85 -4.33
CA ARG A 13 -17.17 14.06 -4.24
C ARG A 13 -17.37 12.82 -5.07
N GLU A 14 -16.53 12.65 -6.08
CA GLU A 14 -16.53 11.50 -6.97
C GLU A 14 -15.28 10.68 -6.68
N VAL A 15 -15.45 9.42 -6.26
CA VAL A 15 -14.33 8.49 -6.05
C VAL A 15 -14.19 7.55 -7.25
N PRO A 16 -13.00 6.97 -7.49
CA PRO A 16 -12.83 5.96 -8.53
C PRO A 16 -13.87 4.86 -8.41
N ARG A 17 -14.52 4.53 -9.54
CA ARG A 17 -15.52 3.48 -9.59
C ARG A 17 -14.85 2.12 -9.39
N ARG A 18 -15.56 1.22 -8.73
CA ARG A 18 -15.14 -0.17 -8.59
C ARG A 18 -15.83 -1.01 -9.65
N ARG A 19 -15.10 -1.99 -10.19
CA ARG A 19 -15.64 -3.01 -11.08
C ARG A 19 -16.84 -3.70 -10.40
N PRO A 20 -17.87 -4.12 -11.15
CA PRO A 20 -19.03 -4.80 -10.59
C PRO A 20 -18.62 -6.04 -9.78
N VAL A 21 -19.26 -6.25 -8.63
CA VAL A 21 -18.98 -7.39 -7.73
C VAL A 21 -18.99 -8.75 -8.47
N PRO A 22 -20.01 -9.10 -9.27
CA PRO A 22 -20.06 -10.40 -9.96
C PRO A 22 -18.90 -10.64 -10.92
N VAL A 23 -18.23 -9.58 -11.38
CA VAL A 23 -17.09 -9.65 -12.29
C VAL A 23 -15.78 -9.73 -11.49
N ARG A 24 -15.57 -8.82 -10.53
CA ARG A 24 -14.27 -8.70 -9.83
C ARG A 24 -13.95 -9.83 -8.85
N ILE A 25 -14.95 -10.63 -8.46
CA ILE A 25 -14.74 -11.85 -7.65
C ILE A 25 -14.27 -13.04 -8.49
N GLN A 26 -14.38 -12.96 -9.83
CA GLN A 26 -13.97 -14.04 -10.74
C GLN A 26 -12.48 -13.95 -11.11
N ASP A 27 -11.79 -12.89 -10.72
CA ASP A 27 -10.38 -12.66 -11.00
C ASP A 27 -9.64 -12.00 -9.82
N TRP A 28 -8.33 -11.87 -9.99
CA TRP A 28 -7.44 -11.27 -9.00
C TRP A 28 -6.97 -9.87 -9.37
N ARG A 29 -7.57 -9.23 -10.38
CA ARG A 29 -7.16 -7.89 -10.82
C ARG A 29 -7.63 -6.84 -9.82
N GLU A 30 -7.01 -5.66 -9.88
CA GLU A 30 -7.42 -4.52 -9.05
C GLU A 30 -8.93 -4.24 -9.15
N ILE A 31 -9.57 -3.92 -8.03
CA ILE A 31 -11.04 -3.76 -7.98
C ILE A 31 -11.55 -2.47 -8.62
N TYR A 32 -10.68 -1.52 -8.97
CA TYR A 32 -11.07 -0.22 -9.52
C TYR A 32 -11.13 -0.26 -11.06
N GLU A 33 -12.02 0.55 -11.62
CA GLU A 33 -12.06 0.83 -13.05
C GLU A 33 -11.00 1.88 -13.42
N ASP A 34 -10.69 1.97 -14.71
CA ASP A 34 -9.86 3.04 -15.25
C ASP A 34 -10.48 4.40 -14.94
N ARG A 35 -9.61 5.37 -14.66
CA ARG A 35 -10.02 6.68 -14.16
C ARG A 35 -10.36 7.60 -15.31
N ASP A 36 -11.37 8.45 -15.09
CA ASP A 36 -11.68 9.55 -15.98
C ASP A 36 -10.88 10.80 -15.58
N ASP A 37 -9.98 11.22 -16.47
CA ASP A 37 -9.14 12.41 -16.31
C ASP A 37 -9.96 13.68 -16.02
N ALA A 38 -11.14 13.81 -16.64
CA ALA A 38 -12.01 14.94 -16.40
C ALA A 38 -12.58 14.93 -14.98
N VAL A 39 -12.94 13.75 -14.46
CA VAL A 39 -13.34 13.59 -13.05
C VAL A 39 -12.17 13.97 -12.14
N LEU A 40 -10.97 13.47 -12.41
CA LEU A 40 -9.80 13.73 -11.57
C LEU A 40 -9.51 15.24 -11.46
N ARG A 41 -9.49 15.95 -12.59
CA ARG A 41 -9.24 17.40 -12.62
C ARG A 41 -10.32 18.17 -11.87
N ARG A 42 -11.60 17.78 -12.01
CA ARG A 42 -12.69 18.36 -11.22
C ARG A 42 -12.49 18.10 -9.72
N GLN A 43 -12.14 16.89 -9.32
CA GLN A 43 -11.94 16.56 -7.91
C GLN A 43 -10.71 17.27 -7.31
N ALA A 44 -9.62 17.44 -8.07
CA ALA A 44 -8.46 18.24 -7.66
C ALA A 44 -8.81 19.74 -7.49
N THR A 45 -9.76 20.26 -8.27
CA THR A 45 -10.29 21.65 -8.16
C THR A 45 -10.99 21.91 -6.83
N ARG A 46 -11.37 20.87 -6.08
CA ARG A 46 -11.98 21.02 -4.75
C ARG A 46 -10.99 21.49 -3.68
N CYS A 47 -9.68 21.46 -3.95
CA CYS A 47 -8.69 21.93 -2.99
C CYS A 47 -8.88 23.43 -2.72
N MET A 48 -8.97 23.81 -1.45
CA MET A 48 -9.26 25.20 -1.05
C MET A 48 -8.02 26.09 -0.98
N ASP A 49 -6.84 25.55 -1.28
CA ASP A 49 -5.55 26.22 -1.10
C ASP A 49 -5.39 26.82 0.31
N CYS A 50 -5.59 25.97 1.33
CA CYS A 50 -5.65 26.41 2.72
C CYS A 50 -4.32 27.06 3.14
N GLY A 51 -4.37 28.26 3.72
CA GLY A 51 -3.17 28.92 4.25
C GLY A 51 -2.43 28.11 5.34
N ILE A 52 -3.17 27.27 6.07
CA ILE A 52 -2.60 26.21 6.92
C ILE A 52 -3.10 24.87 6.38
N PRO A 53 -2.32 24.15 5.55
CA PRO A 53 -2.74 22.90 4.95
C PRO A 53 -2.63 21.75 5.96
N PHE A 54 -3.69 21.51 6.75
CA PHE A 54 -3.75 20.40 7.71
C PHE A 54 -3.55 19.02 7.07
N CYS A 55 -3.83 18.89 5.77
CA CYS A 55 -3.53 17.68 5.02
C CYS A 55 -2.02 17.34 4.98
N HIS A 56 -1.11 18.34 5.05
CA HIS A 56 0.34 18.09 5.16
C HIS A 56 0.66 17.36 6.46
N ASN A 57 0.12 17.86 7.58
CA ASN A 57 0.31 17.26 8.90
C ASN A 57 -0.41 15.91 9.04
N GLY A 58 -1.57 15.76 8.38
CA GLY A 58 -2.29 14.49 8.33
C GLY A 58 -1.57 13.42 7.52
N CYS A 59 -0.69 13.81 6.59
CA CYS A 59 0.15 12.89 5.84
C CYS A 59 1.44 12.59 6.62
N PRO A 60 1.73 11.33 6.98
CA PRO A 60 2.98 10.99 7.67
C PRO A 60 4.26 11.33 6.88
N LEU A 61 4.16 11.48 5.55
CA LEU A 61 5.25 11.87 4.68
C LEU A 61 5.42 13.39 4.56
N GLY A 62 4.49 14.18 5.11
CA GLY A 62 4.49 15.63 4.93
C GLY A 62 4.28 16.06 3.47
N ASN A 63 3.53 15.28 2.68
CA ASN A 63 3.32 15.55 1.25
C ASN A 63 2.77 16.96 1.01
N LEU A 64 3.28 17.59 -0.06
CA LEU A 64 2.90 18.92 -0.56
C LEU A 64 1.59 18.85 -1.38
N ILE A 65 0.49 18.55 -0.67
CA ILE A 65 -0.77 18.12 -1.27
C ILE A 65 -1.45 19.22 -2.12
N PRO A 66 -1.63 20.46 -1.67
CA PRO A 66 -2.18 21.54 -2.48
C PRO A 66 -1.37 21.78 -3.75
N GLU A 67 -0.05 21.66 -3.70
CA GLU A 67 0.86 21.93 -4.81
C GLU A 67 0.59 20.96 -5.98
N TRP A 68 0.67 19.64 -5.73
CA TRP A 68 0.42 18.67 -6.80
C TRP A 68 -1.07 18.53 -7.16
N ASN A 69 -2.01 18.91 -6.28
CA ASN A 69 -3.42 19.02 -6.66
C ASN A 69 -3.65 20.15 -7.67
N ASP A 70 -3.01 21.31 -7.46
CA ASP A 70 -3.11 22.42 -8.39
C ASP A 70 -2.47 22.08 -9.74
N LEU A 71 -1.35 21.36 -9.74
CA LEU A 71 -0.70 20.89 -10.97
C LEU A 71 -1.60 19.89 -11.71
N THR A 72 -2.20 18.94 -10.99
CA THR A 72 -3.19 18.01 -11.58
C THR A 72 -4.38 18.76 -12.18
N ARG A 73 -4.93 19.75 -11.47
CA ARG A 73 -6.02 20.60 -11.97
C ARG A 73 -5.65 21.30 -13.27
N ARG A 74 -4.41 21.80 -13.37
CA ARG A 74 -3.86 22.49 -14.54
C ARG A 74 -3.39 21.54 -15.65
N SER A 75 -3.48 20.22 -15.44
CA SER A 75 -2.97 19.20 -16.36
C SER A 75 -1.45 19.27 -16.57
N ASP A 76 -0.72 19.71 -15.54
CA ASP A 76 0.73 19.75 -15.53
C ASP A 76 1.28 18.48 -14.86
N ASP A 77 1.06 17.35 -15.52
CA ASP A 77 1.31 16.03 -14.92
C ASP A 77 2.81 15.78 -14.67
N ARG A 78 3.71 16.39 -15.46
CA ARG A 78 5.16 16.23 -15.31
C ARG A 78 5.67 16.94 -14.06
N GLU A 79 5.30 18.19 -13.84
CA GLU A 79 5.68 18.89 -12.61
C GLU A 79 4.95 18.28 -11.39
N ALA A 80 3.72 17.77 -11.56
CA ALA A 80 2.99 17.11 -10.49
C ALA A 80 3.73 15.88 -9.93
N ILE A 81 4.30 15.04 -10.79
CA ILE A 81 5.08 13.89 -10.33
C ILE A 81 6.40 14.30 -9.68
N GLU A 82 7.07 15.34 -10.19
CA GLU A 82 8.29 15.88 -9.58
C GLU A 82 8.02 16.37 -8.16
N GLN A 83 6.93 17.10 -7.95
CA GLN A 83 6.49 17.56 -6.62
C GLN A 83 6.09 16.38 -5.71
N LEU A 84 5.39 15.38 -6.23
CA LEU A 84 4.99 14.21 -5.45
C LEU A 84 6.21 13.39 -4.98
N HIS A 85 7.22 13.24 -5.84
CA HIS A 85 8.46 12.56 -5.49
C HIS A 85 9.39 13.34 -4.56
N ALA A 86 9.15 14.64 -4.33
CA ALA A 86 9.92 15.42 -3.38
C ALA A 86 9.79 14.90 -1.94
N THR A 87 8.65 14.26 -1.61
CA THR A 87 8.37 13.74 -0.26
C THR A 87 8.03 12.26 -0.23
N ASN A 88 7.64 11.66 -1.36
CA ASN A 88 7.24 10.26 -1.42
C ASN A 88 8.06 9.44 -2.43
N ASN A 89 8.79 8.45 -1.93
CA ASN A 89 9.50 7.48 -2.77
C ASN A 89 8.54 6.66 -3.65
N PHE A 90 7.40 6.24 -3.11
CA PHE A 90 6.53 5.21 -3.71
C PHE A 90 5.04 5.58 -3.74
N PRO A 91 4.65 6.65 -4.45
CA PRO A 91 3.25 7.04 -4.62
C PRO A 91 2.37 5.94 -5.23
N GLU A 92 2.93 4.98 -5.98
CA GLU A 92 2.20 3.84 -6.51
C GLU A 92 1.71 2.88 -5.42
N PHE A 93 2.39 2.81 -4.28
CA PHE A 93 1.99 1.97 -3.16
C PHE A 93 1.04 2.72 -2.24
N THR A 94 1.39 3.96 -1.87
CA THR A 94 0.57 4.78 -0.97
C THR A 94 -0.74 5.19 -1.63
N GLY A 95 -0.72 5.56 -2.91
CA GLY A 95 -1.92 5.88 -3.69
C GLY A 95 -2.95 4.74 -3.69
N LYS A 96 -2.51 3.48 -3.62
CA LYS A 96 -3.40 2.31 -3.60
C LYS A 96 -3.76 1.85 -2.19
N LEU A 97 -2.79 1.83 -1.26
CA LEU A 97 -2.93 1.16 0.03
C LEU A 97 -3.14 2.09 1.23
N CYS A 98 -2.78 3.37 1.13
CA CYS A 98 -2.89 4.31 2.24
C CYS A 98 -4.36 4.43 2.72
N PRO A 99 -4.61 4.51 4.04
CA PRO A 99 -5.95 4.82 4.57
C PRO A 99 -6.35 6.30 4.41
N ALA A 100 -5.52 7.10 3.72
CA ALA A 100 -5.74 8.52 3.43
C ALA A 100 -6.01 9.41 4.66
N PRO A 101 -5.13 9.40 5.70
CA PRO A 101 -5.31 10.26 6.88
C PRO A 101 -5.27 11.75 6.54
N CYS A 102 -4.62 12.12 5.43
CA CYS A 102 -4.65 13.45 4.84
C CYS A 102 -6.06 13.90 4.43
N GLU A 103 -6.94 13.00 3.99
CA GLU A 103 -8.33 13.30 3.65
C GLU A 103 -9.17 13.50 4.92
N ALA A 104 -8.89 12.73 5.97
CA ALA A 104 -9.49 12.92 7.29
C ALA A 104 -9.10 14.27 7.92
N ALA A 105 -7.89 14.76 7.65
CA ALA A 105 -7.40 16.06 8.10
C ALA A 105 -7.78 17.23 7.17
N CYS A 106 -8.40 16.97 6.01
CA CYS A 106 -8.74 18.01 5.04
C CYS A 106 -9.73 19.02 5.65
N VAL A 107 -9.42 20.32 5.56
CA VAL A 107 -10.28 21.40 6.10
C VAL A 107 -11.65 21.41 5.40
N LEU A 108 -11.72 21.04 4.12
CA LEU A 108 -13.00 20.95 3.40
C LEU A 108 -13.93 19.93 4.09
N GLY A 109 -13.33 18.87 4.64
CA GLY A 109 -13.97 17.80 5.42
C GLY A 109 -14.81 18.26 6.61
N ILE A 110 -14.63 19.50 7.08
CA ILE A 110 -15.42 20.09 8.17
C ILE A 110 -16.85 20.40 7.70
N ASN A 111 -17.02 20.86 6.45
CA ASN A 111 -18.30 21.38 5.94
C ASN A 111 -18.83 20.61 4.72
N GLN A 112 -17.97 19.91 3.99
CA GLN A 112 -18.29 19.13 2.80
C GLN A 112 -17.39 17.88 2.77
N ALA A 113 -17.66 16.94 1.86
CA ALA A 113 -16.76 15.80 1.68
C ALA A 113 -15.33 16.27 1.32
N PRO A 114 -14.26 15.61 1.82
CA PRO A 114 -12.89 16.05 1.60
C PRO A 114 -12.45 15.87 0.15
N VAL A 115 -11.33 16.49 -0.21
CA VAL A 115 -10.67 16.28 -1.51
C VAL A 115 -10.23 14.81 -1.63
N THR A 116 -10.32 14.23 -2.83
CA THR A 116 -9.86 12.86 -3.11
C THR A 116 -8.35 12.79 -3.30
N ILE A 117 -7.61 13.18 -2.25
CA ILE A 117 -6.14 13.30 -2.23
C ILE A 117 -5.48 11.99 -2.66
N LYS A 118 -5.91 10.86 -2.11
CA LYS A 118 -5.34 9.55 -2.43
C LYS A 118 -5.56 9.18 -3.91
N ALA A 119 -6.74 9.50 -4.43
CA ALA A 119 -7.03 9.26 -5.84
C ALA A 119 -6.14 10.13 -6.75
N VAL A 120 -5.94 11.40 -6.40
CA VAL A 120 -5.05 12.26 -7.17
C VAL A 120 -3.59 11.77 -7.12
N GLU A 121 -3.09 11.36 -5.95
CA GLU A 121 -1.76 10.74 -5.81
C GLU A 121 -1.58 9.53 -6.73
N GLU A 122 -2.52 8.58 -6.71
CA GLU A 122 -2.45 7.37 -7.55
C GLU A 122 -2.48 7.69 -9.04
N ALA A 123 -3.30 8.66 -9.46
CA ALA A 123 -3.40 9.02 -10.87
C ALA A 123 -2.14 9.73 -11.39
N ILE A 124 -1.49 10.57 -10.56
CA ILE A 124 -0.23 11.23 -10.94
C ILE A 124 0.84 10.17 -11.24
N ILE A 125 1.03 9.21 -10.34
CA ILE A 125 2.07 8.19 -10.50
C ILE A 125 1.77 7.21 -11.64
N ASP A 126 0.51 6.80 -11.84
CA ASP A 126 0.18 5.90 -12.94
C ASP A 126 0.43 6.56 -14.32
N ARG A 127 0.02 7.82 -14.49
CA ARG A 127 0.37 8.61 -15.70
C ARG A 127 1.87 8.76 -15.88
N ALA A 128 2.61 9.02 -14.81
CA ALA A 128 4.05 9.19 -14.88
C ALA A 128 4.76 7.89 -15.33
N TRP A 129 4.27 6.72 -14.91
CA TRP A 129 4.77 5.45 -15.42
C TRP A 129 4.40 5.24 -16.90
N GLU A 130 3.16 5.50 -17.29
CA GLU A 130 2.70 5.36 -18.68
C GLU A 130 3.44 6.28 -19.65
N ALA A 131 3.77 7.49 -19.21
CA ALA A 131 4.51 8.48 -19.98
C ALA A 131 6.03 8.28 -19.93
N GLY A 132 6.52 7.29 -19.18
CA GLY A 132 7.96 6.99 -19.06
C GLY A 132 8.75 8.03 -18.25
N TRP A 133 8.11 8.74 -17.33
CA TRP A 133 8.74 9.81 -16.53
C TRP A 133 9.39 9.33 -15.24
N VAL A 134 9.07 8.11 -14.80
CA VAL A 134 9.71 7.49 -13.63
C VAL A 134 10.99 6.78 -14.07
N GLU A 135 12.01 7.57 -14.35
CA GLU A 135 13.30 7.10 -14.87
C GLU A 135 14.29 6.75 -13.74
N PRO A 136 15.27 5.86 -13.98
CA PRO A 136 16.38 5.64 -13.05
C PRO A 136 17.20 6.91 -12.78
N GLN A 137 17.35 7.29 -11.51
CA GLN A 137 18.22 8.37 -11.07
C GLN A 137 19.58 7.82 -10.60
N VAL A 138 20.51 7.65 -11.54
CA VAL A 138 21.87 7.18 -11.24
C VAL A 138 22.68 8.32 -10.59
N PRO A 139 23.43 8.06 -9.49
CA PRO A 139 24.25 9.09 -8.86
C PRO A 139 25.41 9.56 -9.75
N ASP A 140 25.66 10.87 -9.80
CA ASP A 140 26.78 11.45 -10.56
C ASP A 140 28.15 11.01 -10.03
N ARG A 141 28.23 10.67 -8.73
CA ARG A 141 29.48 10.29 -8.06
C ARG A 141 29.22 9.22 -7.01
N LEU A 142 30.12 8.25 -6.93
CA LEU A 142 30.14 7.29 -5.85
C LEU A 142 30.88 7.85 -4.63
N THR A 143 30.30 7.63 -3.46
CA THR A 143 30.85 8.02 -2.16
C THR A 143 31.97 7.09 -1.67
N GLY A 144 32.09 5.90 -2.28
CA GLY A 144 32.95 4.83 -1.81
C GLY A 144 32.46 4.11 -0.55
N LYS A 145 31.27 4.49 -0.03
CA LYS A 145 30.66 3.88 1.15
C LYS A 145 29.70 2.76 0.78
N THR A 146 29.68 1.70 1.59
CA THR A 146 28.82 0.53 1.40
C THR A 146 27.76 0.44 2.48
N VAL A 147 26.52 0.12 2.10
CA VAL A 147 25.41 -0.06 3.04
C VAL A 147 24.66 -1.36 2.77
N ALA A 148 24.45 -2.15 3.81
CA ALA A 148 23.55 -3.31 3.77
C ALA A 148 22.18 -2.94 4.34
N VAL A 149 21.12 -3.27 3.64
CA VAL A 149 19.73 -3.10 4.09
C VAL A 149 19.12 -4.49 4.24
N ILE A 150 18.65 -4.84 5.44
CA ILE A 150 18.12 -6.17 5.76
C ILE A 150 16.60 -6.11 5.79
N GLY A 151 15.95 -6.78 4.85
CA GLY A 151 14.51 -6.79 4.62
C GLY A 151 14.10 -5.82 3.52
N SER A 152 13.31 -6.29 2.56
CA SER A 152 12.96 -5.54 1.35
C SER A 152 11.53 -5.00 1.31
N GLY A 153 10.93 -4.81 2.49
CA GLY A 153 9.67 -4.09 2.62
C GLY A 153 9.79 -2.59 2.29
N PRO A 154 8.69 -1.82 2.36
CA PRO A 154 8.66 -0.40 1.99
C PRO A 154 9.76 0.45 2.63
N ALA A 155 10.06 0.22 3.92
CA ALA A 155 11.11 0.93 4.64
C ALA A 155 12.51 0.65 4.07
N GLY A 156 12.81 -0.62 3.78
CA GLY A 156 14.09 -1.03 3.21
C GLY A 156 14.27 -0.50 1.79
N LEU A 157 13.22 -0.58 0.96
CA LEU A 157 13.25 -0.03 -0.39
C LEU A 157 13.43 1.49 -0.40
N ALA A 158 12.73 2.23 0.46
CA ALA A 158 12.83 3.69 0.51
C ALA A 158 14.24 4.13 0.92
N ALA A 159 14.77 3.51 1.98
CA ALA A 159 16.12 3.78 2.45
C ALA A 159 17.16 3.42 1.38
N ALA A 160 17.04 2.24 0.74
CA ALA A 160 17.95 1.81 -0.30
C ALA A 160 17.94 2.77 -1.50
N GLN A 161 16.77 3.22 -1.95
CA GLN A 161 16.64 4.16 -3.05
C GLN A 161 17.37 5.48 -2.74
N GLN A 162 17.08 6.08 -1.58
CA GLN A 162 17.70 7.35 -1.21
C GLN A 162 19.22 7.23 -1.06
N LEU A 163 19.71 6.15 -0.46
CA LEU A 163 21.14 5.90 -0.30
C LEU A 163 21.86 5.62 -1.63
N THR A 164 21.22 4.86 -2.54
CA THR A 164 21.74 4.63 -3.90
C THR A 164 21.84 5.94 -4.67
N ARG A 165 20.80 6.78 -4.65
CA ARG A 165 20.80 8.10 -5.30
C ARG A 165 21.82 9.07 -4.69
N ALA A 166 22.13 8.92 -3.41
CA ALA A 166 23.21 9.67 -2.74
C ALA A 166 24.63 9.20 -3.12
N GLY A 167 24.76 8.13 -3.90
CA GLY A 167 26.05 7.60 -4.36
C GLY A 167 26.65 6.51 -3.46
N HIS A 168 25.89 5.92 -2.55
CA HIS A 168 26.35 4.77 -1.77
C HIS A 168 26.17 3.46 -2.55
N THR A 169 27.07 2.50 -2.33
CA THR A 169 26.90 1.14 -2.84
C THR A 169 25.97 0.38 -1.90
N VAL A 170 24.72 0.19 -2.31
CA VAL A 170 23.68 -0.42 -1.46
C VAL A 170 23.38 -1.84 -1.90
N ALA A 171 23.36 -2.77 -0.94
CA ALA A 171 22.85 -4.12 -1.11
C ALA A 171 21.65 -4.36 -0.18
N VAL A 172 20.52 -4.74 -0.76
CA VAL A 172 19.31 -5.15 -0.04
C VAL A 172 19.29 -6.68 0.04
N TYR A 173 19.23 -7.19 1.25
CA TYR A 173 19.12 -8.61 1.56
C TYR A 173 17.68 -8.94 1.93
N GLU A 174 17.10 -9.92 1.24
CA GLU A 174 15.75 -10.40 1.46
C GLU A 174 15.80 -11.89 1.76
N ARG A 175 15.07 -12.32 2.78
CA ARG A 175 14.97 -13.72 3.18
C ARG A 175 14.12 -14.50 2.19
N ASP A 176 13.00 -13.92 1.76
CA ASP A 176 12.05 -14.59 0.89
C ASP A 176 12.56 -14.66 -0.57
N ASP A 177 11.86 -15.38 -1.44
CA ASP A 177 12.29 -15.65 -2.83
C ASP A 177 12.21 -14.40 -3.75
N ALA A 178 11.49 -13.36 -3.33
CA ALA A 178 11.29 -12.14 -4.10
C ALA A 178 11.16 -10.88 -3.23
N ILE A 179 11.48 -9.74 -3.86
CA ILE A 179 11.55 -8.41 -3.23
C ILE A 179 10.17 -7.79 -3.00
N GLY A 180 9.96 -7.14 -1.86
CA GLY A 180 8.78 -6.31 -1.57
C GLY A 180 8.12 -6.56 -0.21
N GLY A 181 8.56 -7.58 0.54
CA GLY A 181 7.99 -7.95 1.84
C GLY A 181 6.46 -8.11 1.77
N LEU A 182 5.73 -7.48 2.71
CA LEU A 182 4.27 -7.58 2.75
C LEU A 182 3.56 -6.96 1.54
N LEU A 183 4.18 -6.06 0.77
CA LEU A 183 3.58 -5.59 -0.49
C LEU A 183 3.42 -6.76 -1.49
N ARG A 184 4.34 -7.73 -1.45
CA ARG A 184 4.33 -8.92 -2.29
C ARG A 184 3.55 -10.07 -1.68
N TYR A 185 3.81 -10.39 -0.41
CA TYR A 185 3.28 -11.62 0.20
C TYR A 185 2.03 -11.40 1.06
N GLY A 186 1.79 -10.18 1.55
CA GLY A 186 0.66 -9.89 2.44
C GLY A 186 -0.53 -9.27 1.71
N VAL A 187 -0.32 -8.12 1.08
CA VAL A 187 -1.36 -7.41 0.33
C VAL A 187 -1.83 -8.30 -0.81
N PRO A 188 -3.14 -8.58 -0.98
CA PRO A 188 -3.63 -9.39 -2.08
C PRO A 188 -3.48 -8.73 -3.45
N GLU A 189 -3.38 -9.54 -4.51
CA GLU A 189 -3.29 -9.07 -5.91
C GLU A 189 -4.48 -8.18 -6.31
N TYR A 190 -5.70 -8.50 -5.87
CA TYR A 190 -6.90 -7.72 -6.19
C TYR A 190 -6.93 -6.33 -5.52
N LYS A 191 -6.06 -6.09 -4.53
CA LYS A 191 -5.95 -4.81 -3.83
C LYS A 191 -4.83 -3.96 -4.43
N MET A 192 -3.72 -4.59 -4.80
CA MET A 192 -2.62 -3.99 -5.53
C MET A 192 -1.83 -5.07 -6.28
N GLU A 193 -1.78 -4.96 -7.59
CA GLU A 193 -1.09 -5.92 -8.46
C GLU A 193 0.44 -5.88 -8.26
N LYS A 194 1.12 -7.04 -8.32
CA LYS A 194 2.56 -7.11 -8.03
C LYS A 194 3.43 -6.46 -9.09
N ARG A 195 2.88 -6.21 -10.29
CA ARG A 195 3.54 -5.42 -11.34
C ARG A 195 4.01 -4.05 -10.84
N HIS A 196 3.31 -3.45 -9.86
CA HIS A 196 3.70 -2.17 -9.27
C HIS A 196 4.99 -2.29 -8.46
N VAL A 197 5.20 -3.43 -7.79
CA VAL A 197 6.44 -3.73 -7.07
C VAL A 197 7.54 -4.07 -8.06
N ASP A 198 7.24 -4.90 -9.06
CA ASP A 198 8.21 -5.34 -10.07
C ASP A 198 8.83 -4.15 -10.83
N ARG A 199 7.99 -3.26 -11.39
CA ARG A 199 8.46 -2.05 -12.10
C ARG A 199 9.36 -1.17 -11.23
N ARG A 200 9.05 -1.07 -9.93
CA ARG A 200 9.83 -0.25 -9.00
C ARG A 200 11.18 -0.90 -8.69
N VAL A 201 11.21 -2.21 -8.47
CA VAL A 201 12.44 -2.95 -8.23
C VAL A 201 13.35 -2.91 -9.46
N GLU A 202 12.79 -3.02 -10.66
CA GLU A 202 13.54 -2.86 -11.92
C GLU A 202 14.17 -1.46 -12.01
N GLN A 203 13.38 -0.41 -11.75
CA GLN A 203 13.85 0.97 -11.77
C GLN A 203 14.99 1.19 -10.76
N MET A 204 14.85 0.71 -9.51
CA MET A 204 15.91 0.81 -8.49
C MET A 204 17.14 -0.04 -8.82
N THR A 205 16.97 -1.19 -9.47
CA THR A 205 18.08 -2.02 -9.95
C THR A 205 18.89 -1.26 -11.00
N ALA A 206 18.20 -0.56 -11.91
CA ALA A 206 18.82 0.30 -12.91
C ALA A 206 19.51 1.54 -12.30
N GLU A 207 19.03 2.05 -11.16
CA GLU A 207 19.72 3.10 -10.38
C GLU A 207 21.05 2.61 -9.77
N GLY A 208 21.17 1.30 -9.53
CA GLY A 208 22.38 0.68 -9.00
C GLY A 208 22.19 -0.09 -7.70
N THR A 209 20.99 -0.12 -7.12
CA THR A 209 20.70 -0.96 -5.94
C THR A 209 20.92 -2.44 -6.28
N ARG A 210 21.53 -3.20 -5.37
CA ARG A 210 21.75 -4.64 -5.54
C ARG A 210 20.80 -5.43 -4.65
N PHE A 211 19.95 -6.25 -5.25
CA PHE A 211 19.03 -7.11 -4.51
C PHE A 211 19.59 -8.53 -4.38
N ARG A 212 19.45 -9.13 -3.19
CA ARG A 212 19.87 -10.50 -2.88
C ARG A 212 18.74 -11.20 -2.13
N THR A 213 17.97 -12.02 -2.83
CA THR A 213 16.87 -12.83 -2.27
C THR A 213 17.39 -14.15 -1.72
N GLY A 214 16.57 -14.85 -0.92
CA GLY A 214 16.95 -16.13 -0.31
C GLY A 214 18.06 -16.03 0.74
N VAL A 215 18.28 -14.85 1.33
CA VAL A 215 19.33 -14.63 2.35
C VAL A 215 18.71 -14.28 3.70
N ASP A 216 18.64 -15.27 4.59
CA ASP A 216 18.17 -15.09 5.96
C ASP A 216 19.29 -14.56 6.88
N VAL A 217 19.38 -13.24 7.04
CA VAL A 217 20.39 -12.61 7.90
C VAL A 217 20.01 -12.77 9.37
N GLY A 218 20.88 -13.43 10.14
CA GLY A 218 20.61 -13.87 11.52
C GLY A 218 20.11 -15.31 11.62
N GLY A 219 19.71 -15.91 10.48
CA GLY A 219 19.52 -17.35 10.31
C GLY A 219 20.76 -17.98 9.70
N ASP A 220 20.72 -18.27 8.41
CA ASP A 220 21.82 -18.92 7.67
C ASP A 220 23.01 -17.97 7.40
N ALA A 221 22.76 -16.67 7.29
CA ALA A 221 23.79 -15.67 7.08
C ALA A 221 24.17 -14.97 8.40
N ASP A 222 25.46 -14.95 8.73
CA ASP A 222 25.96 -14.31 9.95
C ASP A 222 25.84 -12.78 9.90
N ALA A 223 25.01 -12.23 10.79
CA ALA A 223 24.78 -10.80 10.92
C ALA A 223 26.02 -10.04 11.41
N ALA A 224 26.88 -10.64 12.24
CA ALA A 224 28.10 -9.99 12.73
C ALA A 224 29.12 -9.84 11.60
N ALA A 225 29.37 -10.93 10.86
CA ALA A 225 30.21 -10.88 9.66
C ALA A 225 29.66 -9.92 8.60
N LEU A 226 28.34 -9.75 8.49
CA LEU A 226 27.76 -8.77 7.59
C LEU A 226 28.05 -7.33 8.07
N ALA A 227 27.87 -7.06 9.36
CA ALA A 227 28.15 -5.74 9.94
C ALA A 227 29.62 -5.32 9.80
N GLU A 228 30.56 -6.27 9.84
CA GLU A 228 31.99 -5.99 9.63
C GLU A 228 32.34 -5.65 8.17
N ARG A 229 31.52 -6.07 7.19
CA ARG A 229 31.79 -5.88 5.75
C ARG A 229 31.27 -4.57 5.17
N TYR A 230 30.33 -3.93 5.86
CA TYR A 230 29.66 -2.73 5.38
C TYR A 230 29.95 -1.53 6.28
N ASP A 231 30.02 -0.33 5.71
CA ASP A 231 30.16 0.90 6.52
C ASP A 231 28.92 1.15 7.41
N ALA A 232 27.75 0.67 6.99
CA ALA A 232 26.51 0.74 7.76
C ALA A 232 25.56 -0.43 7.45
N VAL A 233 24.71 -0.77 8.43
CA VAL A 233 23.64 -1.76 8.30
C VAL A 233 22.32 -1.16 8.75
N LEU A 234 21.27 -1.32 7.95
CA LEU A 234 19.90 -0.94 8.29
C LEU A 234 19.04 -2.19 8.49
N LEU A 235 18.31 -2.24 9.61
CA LEU A 235 17.35 -3.31 9.92
C LEU A 235 15.94 -2.85 9.56
N THR A 236 15.36 -3.46 8.53
CA THR A 236 14.02 -3.17 8.00
C THR A 236 13.19 -4.45 7.83
N VAL A 237 13.34 -5.38 8.77
CA VAL A 237 12.78 -6.75 8.74
C VAL A 237 11.28 -6.84 9.04
N GLY A 238 10.64 -5.75 9.46
CA GLY A 238 9.21 -5.72 9.77
C GLY A 238 8.85 -6.50 11.05
N ALA A 239 7.56 -6.85 11.18
CA ALA A 239 7.00 -7.51 12.37
C ALA A 239 6.20 -8.76 11.95
N LEU A 240 6.91 -9.86 11.69
CA LEU A 240 6.31 -11.10 11.19
C LEU A 240 5.78 -12.03 12.29
N GLN A 241 6.08 -11.75 13.57
CA GLN A 241 5.61 -12.58 14.67
C GLN A 241 4.09 -12.45 14.83
N PRO A 242 3.31 -13.53 14.61
CA PRO A 242 1.86 -13.47 14.74
C PRO A 242 1.45 -13.33 16.20
N ARG A 243 0.25 -12.79 16.42
CA ARG A 243 -0.40 -12.82 17.73
C ARG A 243 -1.11 -14.15 17.89
N GLU A 244 -0.73 -14.89 18.92
CA GLU A 244 -1.32 -16.19 19.23
C GLU A 244 -2.52 -16.07 20.18
N LEU A 245 -3.51 -16.92 19.97
CA LEU A 245 -4.68 -17.05 20.84
C LEU A 245 -4.60 -18.38 21.60
N GLN A 246 -4.30 -18.31 22.89
CA GLN A 246 -4.19 -19.48 23.76
C GLN A 246 -5.57 -19.97 24.21
N VAL A 247 -6.26 -20.67 23.31
CA VAL A 247 -7.59 -21.25 23.56
C VAL A 247 -7.62 -22.73 23.19
N PRO A 248 -8.50 -23.53 23.83
CA PRO A 248 -8.67 -24.94 23.46
C PRO A 248 -8.98 -25.11 21.97
N GLY A 249 -8.28 -26.03 21.30
CA GLY A 249 -8.47 -26.32 19.88
C GLY A 249 -7.65 -25.44 18.93
N ARG A 250 -6.77 -24.57 19.44
CA ARG A 250 -5.83 -23.77 18.61
C ARG A 250 -4.96 -24.67 17.70
N GLU A 251 -4.62 -25.85 18.16
CA GLU A 251 -3.80 -26.86 17.47
C GLU A 251 -4.57 -27.65 16.39
N LEU A 252 -5.90 -27.48 16.28
CA LEU A 252 -6.70 -28.22 15.33
C LEU A 252 -6.35 -27.86 13.88
N ARG A 253 -6.43 -28.87 13.02
CA ARG A 253 -6.23 -28.70 11.57
C ARG A 253 -7.26 -27.71 11.01
N GLY A 254 -6.78 -26.74 10.25
CA GLY A 254 -7.60 -25.69 9.64
C GLY A 254 -7.55 -24.35 10.39
N VAL A 255 -6.95 -24.30 11.58
CA VAL A 255 -6.62 -23.05 12.26
C VAL A 255 -5.27 -22.55 11.75
N VAL A 256 -5.30 -21.56 10.86
CA VAL A 256 -4.10 -20.99 10.21
C VAL A 256 -3.94 -19.51 10.51
N GLN A 257 -2.69 -19.06 10.61
CA GLN A 257 -2.40 -17.64 10.72
C GLN A 257 -2.54 -16.96 9.36
N ALA A 258 -2.94 -15.68 9.33
CA ALA A 258 -3.14 -14.96 8.08
C ALA A 258 -1.87 -14.91 7.20
N MET A 259 -0.69 -14.89 7.84
CA MET A 259 0.60 -14.88 7.14
C MET A 259 1.06 -16.24 6.62
N GLU A 260 0.31 -17.30 6.89
CA GLU A 260 0.45 -18.60 6.24
C GLU A 260 -0.53 -18.74 5.06
N PHE A 261 -1.65 -18.00 5.11
CA PHE A 261 -2.73 -18.05 4.12
C PHE A 261 -2.53 -17.05 2.96
N LEU A 262 -2.33 -15.77 3.27
CA LEU A 262 -2.26 -14.70 2.26
C LEU A 262 -1.12 -14.86 1.24
N PRO A 263 0.10 -15.28 1.62
CA PRO A 263 1.16 -15.51 0.64
C PRO A 263 0.78 -16.59 -0.39
N GLN A 264 0.05 -17.62 0.03
CA GLN A 264 -0.43 -18.67 -0.87
C GLN A 264 -1.50 -18.14 -1.83
N GLY A 265 -2.43 -17.31 -1.32
CA GLY A 265 -3.42 -16.63 -2.16
C GLY A 265 -2.79 -15.72 -3.21
N ASN A 266 -1.74 -14.97 -2.85
CA ASN A 266 -0.98 -14.17 -3.81
C ASN A 266 -0.28 -15.01 -4.88
N ARG A 267 0.30 -16.15 -4.50
CA ARG A 267 0.95 -17.06 -5.46
C ARG A 267 -0.06 -17.73 -6.39
N GLU A 268 -1.19 -18.15 -5.85
CA GLU A 268 -2.32 -18.66 -6.63
C GLU A 268 -2.82 -17.63 -7.65
N ALA A 269 -2.98 -16.36 -7.23
CA ALA A 269 -3.39 -15.27 -8.10
C ALA A 269 -2.45 -15.07 -9.30
N LEU A 270 -1.16 -15.30 -9.09
CA LEU A 270 -0.11 -15.18 -10.11
C LEU A 270 0.18 -16.50 -10.86
N GLY A 271 -0.52 -17.59 -10.53
CA GLY A 271 -0.26 -18.92 -11.11
C GLY A 271 1.11 -19.51 -10.73
N LEU A 272 1.68 -19.09 -9.59
CA LEU A 272 2.96 -19.55 -9.09
C LEU A 272 2.80 -20.81 -8.22
N PRO A 273 3.82 -21.70 -8.15
CA PRO A 273 3.78 -22.87 -7.28
C PRO A 273 3.70 -22.44 -5.81
N PRO A 274 3.17 -23.24 -4.87
CA PRO A 274 3.16 -22.92 -3.45
C PRO A 274 4.57 -22.61 -2.89
N LEU A 275 4.64 -21.89 -1.77
CA LEU A 275 5.92 -21.72 -1.08
C LEU A 275 6.43 -23.09 -0.57
N GLU A 276 7.75 -23.30 -0.58
CA GLU A 276 8.38 -24.59 -0.23
C GLU A 276 8.03 -25.06 1.18
N ASN A 277 7.86 -24.13 2.12
CA ASN A 277 7.46 -24.40 3.50
C ASN A 277 5.95 -24.69 3.67
N TYR A 278 5.15 -24.53 2.63
CA TYR A 278 3.71 -24.79 2.60
C TYR A 278 3.31 -25.56 1.33
N PRO A 279 3.79 -26.80 1.13
CA PRO A 279 3.55 -27.55 -0.11
C PRO A 279 2.06 -27.93 -0.32
N GLU A 280 1.28 -27.97 0.76
CA GLU A 280 -0.18 -28.19 0.74
C GLU A 280 -0.90 -26.97 1.34
N PRO A 281 -1.07 -25.88 0.58
CA PRO A 281 -1.65 -24.65 1.10
C PRO A 281 -3.13 -24.82 1.45
N VAL A 282 -3.58 -24.14 2.50
CA VAL A 282 -4.99 -24.11 2.89
C VAL A 282 -5.78 -23.28 1.88
N ARG A 283 -6.82 -23.90 1.29
CA ARG A 283 -7.76 -23.24 0.38
C ARG A 283 -9.16 -23.17 0.98
N ALA A 284 -9.93 -22.15 0.63
CA ALA A 284 -11.29 -21.93 1.11
C ALA A 284 -12.37 -22.65 0.27
N GLU A 285 -12.02 -23.17 -0.90
CA GLU A 285 -12.96 -23.76 -1.87
C GLU A 285 -13.90 -24.79 -1.22
N GLY A 286 -15.21 -24.53 -1.31
CA GLY A 286 -16.27 -25.40 -0.78
C GLY A 286 -16.35 -25.52 0.74
N LYS A 287 -15.63 -24.68 1.51
CA LYS A 287 -15.58 -24.73 2.99
C LYS A 287 -16.39 -23.63 3.65
N ASP A 288 -16.78 -23.85 4.90
CA ASP A 288 -17.22 -22.76 5.79
C ASP A 288 -15.98 -22.15 6.46
N VAL A 289 -15.79 -20.85 6.29
CA VAL A 289 -14.58 -20.15 6.73
C VAL A 289 -14.94 -19.13 7.81
N ILE A 290 -14.20 -19.14 8.91
CA ILE A 290 -14.28 -18.12 9.97
C ILE A 290 -13.00 -17.31 9.96
N ILE A 291 -13.13 -15.98 9.86
CA ILE A 291 -12.01 -15.03 9.90
C ILE A 291 -12.07 -14.29 11.22
N LEU A 292 -11.00 -14.35 12.02
CA LEU A 292 -10.88 -13.63 13.28
C LEU A 292 -10.06 -12.35 13.05
N GLY A 293 -10.73 -11.19 13.13
CA GLY A 293 -10.12 -9.86 12.97
C GLY A 293 -10.80 -9.02 11.88
N ALA A 294 -10.95 -7.72 12.17
CA ALA A 294 -11.60 -6.74 11.27
C ALA A 294 -10.66 -5.61 10.81
N GLY A 295 -9.35 -5.79 10.96
CA GLY A 295 -8.36 -4.89 10.35
C GLY A 295 -8.14 -5.21 8.86
N ASP A 296 -7.21 -4.50 8.23
CA ASP A 296 -6.84 -4.70 6.82
C ASP A 296 -6.52 -6.16 6.50
N THR A 297 -5.73 -6.85 7.33
CA THR A 297 -5.41 -8.26 7.13
C THR A 297 -6.66 -9.16 7.12
N GLY A 298 -7.67 -8.85 7.94
CA GLY A 298 -8.92 -9.59 7.96
C GLY A 298 -9.74 -9.37 6.69
N ALA A 299 -9.83 -8.13 6.22
CA ALA A 299 -10.45 -7.80 4.94
C ALA A 299 -9.70 -8.42 3.75
N ASP A 300 -8.37 -8.46 3.82
CA ASP A 300 -7.52 -9.07 2.80
C ASP A 300 -7.79 -10.58 2.71
N CYS A 301 -7.87 -11.26 3.87
CA CYS A 301 -8.31 -12.66 3.96
C CYS A 301 -9.71 -12.85 3.40
N LEU A 302 -10.66 -11.97 3.72
CA LEU A 302 -12.04 -12.06 3.24
C LEU A 302 -12.11 -12.04 1.71
N GLY A 303 -11.50 -11.04 1.06
CA GLY A 303 -11.53 -10.97 -0.41
C GLY A 303 -10.76 -12.10 -1.09
N THR A 304 -9.75 -12.68 -0.43
CA THR A 304 -9.02 -13.86 -0.91
C THR A 304 -9.90 -15.11 -0.82
N VAL A 305 -10.57 -15.30 0.33
CA VAL A 305 -11.50 -16.41 0.58
C VAL A 305 -12.64 -16.40 -0.43
N LEU A 306 -13.27 -15.25 -0.67
CA LEU A 306 -14.38 -15.12 -1.62
C LEU A 306 -14.00 -15.54 -3.04
N ARG A 307 -12.80 -15.15 -3.51
CA ARG A 307 -12.26 -15.53 -4.83
C ARG A 307 -11.94 -17.02 -4.95
N GLN A 308 -11.69 -17.70 -3.84
CA GLN A 308 -11.49 -19.14 -3.79
C GLN A 308 -12.80 -19.94 -3.76
N GLY A 309 -13.97 -19.29 -3.72
CA GLY A 309 -15.27 -19.96 -3.78
C GLY A 309 -15.64 -20.75 -2.52
N PRO A 310 -15.83 -20.09 -1.36
CA PRO A 310 -16.20 -20.76 -0.12
C PRO A 310 -17.66 -21.21 -0.17
N ARG A 311 -18.05 -22.15 0.71
CA ARG A 311 -19.47 -22.45 0.98
C ARG A 311 -20.13 -21.36 1.80
N SER A 312 -19.43 -20.87 2.82
CA SER A 312 -19.84 -19.70 3.60
C SER A 312 -18.63 -19.01 4.22
N VAL A 313 -18.74 -17.73 4.53
CA VAL A 313 -17.70 -16.98 5.25
C VAL A 313 -18.31 -16.14 6.36
N THR A 314 -17.66 -16.10 7.53
CA THR A 314 -18.05 -15.27 8.66
C THR A 314 -16.82 -14.55 9.18
N GLN A 315 -16.86 -13.21 9.23
CA GLN A 315 -15.81 -12.40 9.83
C GLN A 315 -16.23 -11.91 11.20
N LEU A 316 -15.36 -12.09 12.19
CA LEU A 316 -15.60 -11.71 13.58
C LEU A 316 -14.61 -10.63 14.02
N ALA A 317 -15.13 -9.55 14.60
CA ALA A 317 -14.34 -8.47 15.18
C ALA A 317 -14.38 -8.55 16.71
N ILE A 318 -13.30 -8.16 17.38
CA ILE A 318 -13.31 -7.92 18.82
C ILE A 318 -13.81 -6.50 19.11
N GLY A 319 -14.71 -6.36 20.08
CA GLY A 319 -15.21 -5.07 20.55
C GLY A 319 -16.53 -4.62 19.90
N PRO A 320 -17.03 -3.44 20.30
CA PRO A 320 -18.25 -2.88 19.75
C PRO A 320 -18.03 -2.40 18.30
N ARG A 321 -19.09 -2.44 17.50
CA ARG A 321 -19.10 -1.83 16.15
C ARG A 321 -18.89 -0.31 16.30
N PRO A 322 -17.90 0.30 15.62
CA PRO A 322 -17.74 1.75 15.60
C PRO A 322 -18.99 2.46 15.06
N GLY A 323 -19.16 3.74 15.40
CA GLY A 323 -20.24 4.58 14.85
C GLY A 323 -19.97 4.99 13.40
N GLU A 324 -20.97 5.50 12.70
CA GLU A 324 -20.83 6.01 11.31
C GLU A 324 -20.16 7.39 11.25
N GLU A 325 -20.23 8.14 12.35
CA GLU A 325 -19.69 9.49 12.46
C GLU A 325 -18.55 9.57 13.48
N ARG A 326 -17.77 10.64 13.40
CA ARG A 326 -16.69 10.93 14.34
C ARG A 326 -17.24 11.13 15.75
N SER A 327 -16.59 10.53 16.74
CA SER A 327 -16.93 10.73 18.14
C SER A 327 -16.35 12.05 18.68
N ALA A 328 -16.94 12.58 19.75
CA ALA A 328 -16.51 13.85 20.35
C ALA A 328 -15.09 13.79 20.96
N ASP A 329 -14.62 12.60 21.37
CA ASP A 329 -13.26 12.35 21.85
C ASP A 329 -12.22 12.26 20.72
N GLN A 330 -12.66 12.24 19.45
CA GLN A 330 -11.80 12.19 18.26
C GLN A 330 -12.11 13.36 17.32
N PRO A 331 -11.90 14.61 17.78
CA PRO A 331 -12.24 15.79 17.00
C PRO A 331 -11.36 15.91 15.75
N TRP A 332 -11.87 16.59 14.72
CA TRP A 332 -11.02 17.04 13.61
C TRP A 332 -9.84 17.88 14.16
N PRO A 333 -8.61 17.74 13.65
CA PRO A 333 -8.19 16.99 12.45
C PRO A 333 -7.68 15.56 12.71
N THR A 334 -8.01 14.92 13.83
CA THR A 334 -7.53 13.55 14.13
C THR A 334 -8.04 12.52 13.11
N TYR A 335 -7.39 11.37 13.00
CA TYR A 335 -7.88 10.23 12.21
C TYR A 335 -8.90 9.43 13.05
N PRO A 336 -10.20 9.48 12.73
CA PRO A 336 -11.24 8.95 13.61
C PRO A 336 -11.45 7.44 13.38
N LEU A 337 -11.90 6.74 14.42
CA LEU A 337 -12.41 5.38 14.34
C LEU A 337 -13.89 5.41 13.98
N VAL A 338 -14.19 5.30 12.69
CA VAL A 338 -15.55 5.19 12.16
C VAL A 338 -15.76 3.82 11.51
N TYR A 339 -17.02 3.39 11.44
CA TYR A 339 -17.39 2.16 10.76
C TYR A 339 -17.08 2.30 9.26
N ALA A 340 -16.32 1.35 8.74
CA ALA A 340 -15.91 1.35 7.34
C ALA A 340 -16.17 -0.02 6.72
N VAL A 341 -16.74 0.00 5.52
CA VAL A 341 -16.95 -1.17 4.66
C VAL A 341 -15.86 -1.13 3.59
N SER A 342 -15.03 -2.17 3.53
CA SER A 342 -14.02 -2.30 2.47
C SER A 342 -14.62 -2.97 1.23
N GLY A 343 -13.90 -2.93 0.09
CA GLY A 343 -14.34 -3.62 -1.13
C GLY A 343 -14.59 -5.12 -0.94
N ALA A 344 -13.87 -5.77 -0.02
CA ALA A 344 -14.07 -7.19 0.30
C ALA A 344 -15.37 -7.44 1.08
N HIS A 345 -15.82 -6.48 1.90
CA HIS A 345 -17.09 -6.60 2.60
C HIS A 345 -18.27 -6.43 1.63
N GLU A 346 -18.16 -5.51 0.66
CA GLU A 346 -19.14 -5.40 -0.43
C GLU A 346 -19.21 -6.67 -1.28
N GLU A 347 -18.07 -7.34 -1.48
CA GLU A 347 -18.03 -8.63 -2.19
C GLU A 347 -18.72 -9.75 -1.42
N ALA A 348 -18.71 -9.71 -0.08
CA ALA A 348 -19.34 -10.73 0.77
C ALA A 348 -20.86 -10.62 0.84
N GLU A 349 -21.44 -9.49 0.46
CA GLU A 349 -22.90 -9.27 0.42
C GLU A 349 -23.55 -9.79 -0.87
N HIS A 350 -22.75 -10.19 -1.86
CA HIS A 350 -23.18 -10.77 -3.13
C HIS A 350 -23.20 -12.29 -3.08
#